data_AF-A0A372FRU3-F1
#
_entry.id   AF-A0A372FRU3-F1
#
_cell.length_a   1.000
_cell.length_b   1.000
_cell.length_c   1.000
_cell.angle_alpha   90.00
_cell.angle_beta   90.00
_cell.angle_gamma   90.00
#
_symmetry.space_group_name_H-M   'P 1'
#
loop_
_entity.id
_entity.type
_entity.pdbx_description
1 polymer ?
#
loop_
_entity_poly.entity_id
_entity_poly.type
_entity_poly.pdbx_seq_one_letter_code
_entity_poly.pdbx_strand_id
1 'polypeptide(L)'
;MSLSTVAERLADAYVTAGFTARIIEATPRMARLVVSAEATACEVDLLKEAIGPPAQLTIGPVLAFEDAVGLKVRALHDRAAHRDYIDIRAANGRLNWHELESLGARHTVAFSMEELADRLGGVRELDDETFMSYGLSEDDVKALCGWAIAWEADTRSRLANGETGPIGVIEDEWDTYLDPPDAAGGPAG
;
A
#
# COMPACT_ATOMS: atom_id res chain seq x y z
N MET A 1 -7.79 20.07 3.37
CA MET A 1 -7.81 20.43 1.94
C MET A 1 -8.21 19.16 1.22
N SER A 2 -9.36 19.18 0.54
CA SER A 2 -9.90 17.97 -0.08
C SER A 2 -8.93 17.39 -1.11
N LEU A 3 -8.95 16.06 -1.26
CA LEU A 3 -8.07 15.39 -2.21
C LEU A 3 -8.38 15.80 -3.67
N SER A 4 -9.63 16.19 -3.96
CA SER A 4 -10.00 16.77 -5.26
C SER A 4 -9.22 18.06 -5.54
N THR A 5 -9.17 18.99 -4.58
CA THR A 5 -8.39 20.22 -4.73
C THR A 5 -6.90 19.95 -4.92
N VAL A 6 -6.34 18.93 -4.25
CA VAL A 6 -4.94 18.52 -4.44
C VAL A 6 -4.73 17.96 -5.86
N ALA A 7 -5.63 17.09 -6.33
CA ALA A 7 -5.57 16.51 -7.66
C ALA A 7 -5.67 17.57 -8.77
N GLU A 8 -6.57 18.55 -8.62
CA GLU A 8 -6.70 19.70 -9.53
C GLU A 8 -5.42 20.51 -9.60
N ARG A 9 -4.84 20.88 -8.45
CA ARG A 9 -3.56 21.62 -8.39
C ARG A 9 -2.41 20.84 -9.02
N LEU A 10 -2.38 19.52 -8.82
CA LEU A 10 -1.36 18.68 -9.43
C LEU A 10 -1.53 18.58 -10.95
N ALA A 11 -2.77 18.45 -11.43
CA ALA A 11 -3.07 18.47 -12.86
C ALA A 11 -2.63 19.79 -13.51
N ASP A 12 -2.96 20.92 -12.89
CA ASP A 12 -2.53 22.26 -13.34
C ASP A 12 -1.00 22.39 -13.38
N ALA A 13 -0.29 21.82 -12.40
CA ALA A 13 1.16 21.80 -12.38
C ALA A 13 1.75 20.99 -13.55
N TYR A 14 1.20 19.81 -13.84
CA TYR A 14 1.59 19.02 -15.02
C TYR A 14 1.31 19.76 -16.32
N VAL A 15 0.15 20.41 -16.45
CA VAL A 15 -0.20 21.21 -17.64
C VAL A 15 0.76 22.39 -17.81
N THR A 16 1.09 23.08 -16.72
CA THR A 16 2.07 24.18 -16.72
C THR A 16 3.47 23.70 -17.15
N ALA A 17 3.82 22.46 -16.80
CA ALA A 17 5.06 21.82 -17.23
C ALA A 17 5.04 21.27 -18.67
N GLY A 18 3.91 21.43 -19.40
CA GLY A 18 3.79 21.04 -20.81
C GLY A 18 3.20 19.66 -21.07
N PHE A 19 2.69 18.98 -20.04
CA PHE A 19 2.02 17.68 -20.18
C PHE A 19 0.51 17.84 -20.40
N THR A 20 -0.14 16.79 -20.91
CA THR A 20 -1.59 16.64 -20.75
C THR A 20 -1.86 15.94 -19.43
N ALA A 21 -2.77 16.44 -18.60
CA ALA A 21 -3.19 15.77 -17.38
C ALA A 21 -4.71 15.66 -17.32
N ARG A 22 -5.22 14.48 -17.01
CA ARG A 22 -6.65 14.22 -16.82
C ARG A 22 -6.89 13.49 -15.52
N ILE A 23 -7.73 14.06 -14.66
CA ILE A 23 -8.24 13.37 -13.48
C ILE A 23 -9.26 12.33 -13.94
N ILE A 24 -9.04 11.07 -13.55
CA ILE A 24 -9.90 9.92 -13.87
C ILE A 24 -10.97 9.76 -12.79
N GLU A 25 -10.52 9.82 -11.53
CA GLU A 25 -11.33 9.64 -10.34
C GLU A 25 -10.73 10.47 -9.21
N ALA A 26 -11.58 11.02 -8.35
CA ALA A 26 -11.18 11.65 -7.11
C ALA A 26 -12.22 11.33 -6.03
N THR A 27 -11.79 10.65 -4.99
CA THR A 27 -12.55 10.31 -3.79
C THR A 27 -11.89 10.99 -2.58
N PRO A 28 -12.49 10.92 -1.37
CA PRO A 28 -11.83 11.46 -0.17
C PRO A 28 -10.47 10.82 0.16
N ARG A 29 -10.21 9.59 -0.29
CA ARG A 29 -8.98 8.82 0.04
C ARG A 29 -8.02 8.59 -1.12
N MET A 30 -8.52 8.55 -2.34
CA MET A 30 -7.70 8.30 -3.52
C MET A 30 -8.12 9.21 -4.68
N ALA A 31 -7.15 9.72 -5.43
CA ALA A 31 -7.38 10.31 -6.74
C ALA A 31 -6.43 9.71 -7.75
N ARG A 32 -6.90 9.50 -8.97
CA ARG A 32 -6.10 8.96 -10.08
C ARG A 32 -6.07 9.95 -11.22
N LEU A 33 -4.88 10.18 -11.75
CA LEU A 33 -4.65 11.00 -12.93
C LEU A 33 -3.99 10.16 -14.02
N VAL A 34 -4.25 10.49 -15.27
CA VAL A 34 -3.41 10.08 -16.40
C VAL A 34 -2.70 11.31 -16.91
N VAL A 35 -1.37 11.24 -16.88
CA VAL A 35 -0.46 12.28 -17.38
C VAL A 35 0.22 11.78 -18.64
N SER A 36 0.17 12.55 -19.71
CA SER A 36 0.69 12.16 -21.01
C SER A 36 1.67 13.18 -21.57
N ALA A 37 2.74 12.68 -22.18
CA ALA A 37 3.70 13.43 -22.99
C ALA A 37 3.90 12.70 -24.32
N GLU A 38 3.60 13.37 -25.43
CA GLU A 38 3.73 12.83 -26.80
C GLU A 38 3.15 11.40 -26.94
N ALA A 39 4.01 10.38 -27.04
CA ALA A 39 3.65 8.97 -27.23
C ALA A 39 3.56 8.16 -25.93
N THR A 40 3.79 8.79 -24.77
CA THR A 40 3.82 8.13 -23.47
C THR A 40 2.71 8.65 -22.56
N ALA A 41 2.09 7.73 -21.81
CA ALA A 41 1.13 8.04 -20.77
C ALA A 41 1.52 7.31 -19.49
N CYS A 42 1.32 7.97 -18.36
CA CYS A 42 1.63 7.46 -17.04
C CYS A 42 0.42 7.68 -16.13
N GLU A 43 0.05 6.65 -15.37
CA GLU A 43 -0.91 6.77 -14.29
C GLU A 43 -0.21 7.36 -13.06
N VAL A 44 -0.83 8.38 -12.46
CA VAL A 44 -0.38 9.02 -11.23
C VAL A 44 -1.48 8.88 -10.20
N ASP A 45 -1.27 8.00 -9.23
CA ASP A 45 -2.17 7.83 -8.09
C ASP A 45 -1.76 8.73 -6.93
N LEU A 46 -2.75 9.35 -6.30
CA LEU A 46 -2.66 10.10 -5.07
C LEU A 46 -3.44 9.38 -4.00
N LEU A 47 -2.79 9.08 -2.88
CA LEU A 47 -3.41 8.44 -1.72
C LEU A 47 -3.31 9.37 -0.52
N LYS A 48 -4.42 9.55 0.19
CA LYS A 48 -4.48 10.29 1.44
C LYS A 48 -4.36 9.30 2.59
N GLU A 49 -3.16 9.24 3.18
CA GLU A 49 -2.76 8.26 4.19
C GLU A 49 -2.20 8.96 5.43
N ALA A 50 -2.36 8.32 6.60
CA ALA A 50 -1.71 8.76 7.83
C ALA A 50 -0.24 8.28 7.84
N ILE A 51 0.65 9.09 7.26
CA ILE A 51 2.09 8.79 7.14
C ILE A 51 2.93 9.75 7.98
N GLY A 52 4.11 9.31 8.38
CA GLY A 52 5.09 10.14 9.05
C GLY A 52 5.75 11.18 8.13
N PRO A 53 6.67 12.00 8.67
CA PRO A 53 7.45 12.94 7.86
C PRO A 53 8.22 12.23 6.74
N PRO A 54 8.34 12.84 5.54
CA PRO A 54 9.02 12.22 4.42
C PRO A 54 10.53 12.06 4.68
N ALA A 55 11.10 10.94 4.23
CA ALA A 55 12.54 10.78 4.15
C ALA A 55 13.10 11.65 3.02
N GLN A 56 14.30 12.19 3.19
CA GLN A 56 14.96 13.01 2.17
C GLN A 56 15.99 12.17 1.41
N LEU A 57 15.81 12.06 0.10
CA LEU A 57 16.79 11.49 -0.82
C LEU A 57 17.30 12.56 -1.79
N THR A 58 18.34 12.25 -2.57
CA THR A 58 18.91 13.16 -3.57
C THR A 58 17.88 13.59 -4.63
N ILE A 59 16.85 12.78 -4.85
CA ILE A 59 15.75 13.06 -5.78
C ILE A 59 14.61 13.89 -5.15
N GLY A 60 14.71 14.22 -3.85
CA GLY A 60 13.70 14.97 -3.10
C GLY A 60 13.04 14.14 -1.98
N PRO A 61 11.92 14.65 -1.43
CA PRO A 61 11.16 13.96 -0.40
C PRO A 61 10.52 12.68 -0.97
N VAL A 62 10.67 11.58 -0.23
CA VAL A 62 10.04 10.29 -0.52
C VAL A 62 9.34 9.77 0.72
N LEU A 63 8.49 8.77 0.53
CA LEU A 63 7.85 8.07 1.64
C LEU A 63 8.91 7.48 2.58
N ALA A 64 8.71 7.64 3.89
CA ALA A 64 9.60 7.04 4.88
C ALA A 64 9.60 5.51 4.73
N PHE A 65 10.75 4.88 5.00
CA PHE A 65 10.92 3.43 4.80
C PHE A 65 9.90 2.61 5.61
N GLU A 66 9.66 2.98 6.86
CA GLU A 66 8.68 2.30 7.73
C GLU A 66 7.25 2.41 7.18
N ASP A 67 6.85 3.57 6.68
CA ASP A 67 5.53 3.76 6.08
C ASP A 67 5.40 3.00 4.76
N ALA A 68 6.44 3.02 3.92
CA ALA A 68 6.45 2.25 2.67
C ALA A 68 6.24 0.76 2.93
N VAL A 69 6.92 0.20 3.94
CA VAL A 69 6.76 -1.20 4.34
C VAL A 69 5.37 -1.44 4.94
N GLY A 70 4.89 -0.58 5.84
CA GLY A 70 3.59 -0.73 6.47
C GLY A 70 2.43 -0.74 5.46
N LEU A 71 2.45 0.18 4.48
CA LEU A 71 1.46 0.20 3.40
C LEU A 71 1.51 -1.06 2.52
N LYS A 72 2.69 -1.67 2.35
CA LYS A 72 2.85 -2.93 1.62
C LYS A 72 2.38 -4.14 2.42
N VAL A 73 2.57 -4.16 3.74
CA VAL A 73 2.02 -5.22 4.60
C VAL A 73 0.50 -5.12 4.63
N ARG A 74 -0.07 -3.91 4.68
CA ARG A 74 -1.51 -3.71 4.51
C ARG A 74 -2.01 -4.25 3.17
N ALA A 75 -1.33 -3.95 2.08
CA ALA A 75 -1.69 -4.48 0.77
C ALA A 75 -1.65 -6.02 0.71
N LEU A 76 -0.64 -6.63 1.34
CA LEU A 76 -0.56 -8.08 1.50
C LEU A 76 -1.74 -8.62 2.30
N HIS A 77 -2.08 -8.00 3.43
CA HIS A 77 -3.21 -8.37 4.28
C HIS A 77 -4.57 -8.25 3.56
N ASP A 78 -4.75 -7.21 2.74
CA ASP A 78 -6.02 -6.91 2.08
C ASP A 78 -6.25 -7.76 0.81
N ARG A 79 -5.29 -7.77 -0.12
CA ARG A 79 -5.46 -8.42 -1.43
C ARG A 79 -4.48 -9.55 -1.73
N ALA A 80 -3.33 -9.58 -1.06
CA ALA A 80 -2.28 -10.57 -1.27
C ALA A 80 -1.88 -10.78 -2.75
N ALA A 81 -1.57 -9.72 -3.49
CA ALA A 81 -1.10 -9.87 -4.87
C ALA A 81 0.39 -10.26 -4.92
N HIS A 82 0.84 -10.89 -6.01
CA HIS A 82 2.23 -11.29 -6.25
C HIS A 82 3.27 -10.23 -5.84
N ARG A 83 3.07 -8.98 -6.28
CA ARG A 83 3.98 -7.85 -5.95
C ARG A 83 4.08 -7.55 -4.45
N ASP A 84 3.03 -7.80 -3.68
CA ASP A 84 3.01 -7.52 -2.25
C ASP A 84 3.94 -8.50 -1.50
N TYR A 85 3.97 -9.78 -1.92
CA TYR A 85 4.95 -10.73 -1.40
C TYR A 85 6.38 -10.37 -1.78
N ILE A 86 6.62 -9.96 -3.03
CA ILE A 86 7.95 -9.56 -3.51
C ILE A 86 8.48 -8.39 -2.67
N ASP A 87 7.66 -7.35 -2.50
CA ASP A 87 8.04 -6.14 -1.77
C ASP A 87 8.34 -6.44 -0.28
N ILE A 88 7.51 -7.24 0.39
CA ILE A 88 7.74 -7.59 1.80
C ILE A 88 8.91 -8.56 1.97
N ARG A 89 9.09 -9.50 1.04
CA ARG A 89 10.27 -10.40 1.04
C ARG A 89 11.56 -9.59 0.93
N ALA A 90 11.59 -8.54 0.11
CA ALA A 90 12.73 -7.64 0.00
C ALA A 90 12.97 -6.86 1.31
N ALA A 91 11.90 -6.38 1.96
CA ALA A 91 11.99 -5.67 3.24
C ALA A 91 12.49 -6.56 4.40
N ASN A 92 12.19 -7.87 4.37
CA ASN A 92 12.60 -8.84 5.37
C ASN A 92 14.14 -8.99 5.49
N GLY A 93 14.93 -8.48 4.53
CA GLY A 93 16.39 -8.39 4.69
C GLY A 93 16.84 -7.40 5.78
N ARG A 94 15.94 -6.53 6.25
CA ARG A 94 16.21 -5.47 7.23
C ARG A 94 15.28 -5.50 8.44
N LEU A 95 14.11 -6.11 8.31
CA LEU A 95 13.06 -6.16 9.32
C LEU A 95 12.68 -7.62 9.60
N ASN A 96 12.43 -7.94 10.87
CA ASN A 96 11.87 -9.23 11.24
C ASN A 96 10.34 -9.25 11.13
N TRP A 97 9.73 -10.43 11.26
CA TRP A 97 8.29 -10.62 11.12
C TRP A 97 7.45 -9.79 12.10
N HIS A 98 7.84 -9.68 13.37
CA HIS A 98 7.13 -8.84 14.34
C HIS A 98 7.19 -7.35 13.97
N GLU A 99 8.30 -6.88 13.41
CA GLU A 99 8.43 -5.51 12.92
C GLU A 99 7.53 -5.27 11.70
N LEU A 100 7.47 -6.22 10.76
CA LEU A 100 6.57 -6.16 9.61
C LEU A 100 5.10 -6.12 10.04
N GLU A 101 4.68 -7.00 10.95
CA GLU A 101 3.34 -7.02 11.53
C GLU A 101 3.00 -5.69 12.20
N SER A 102 3.93 -5.15 13.00
CA SER A 102 3.74 -3.88 13.71
C SER A 102 3.60 -2.71 12.74
N LEU A 103 4.38 -2.67 11.66
CA LEU A 103 4.29 -1.64 10.63
C LEU A 103 3.00 -1.76 9.82
N GLY A 104 2.55 -2.98 9.51
CA GLY A 104 1.27 -3.22 8.82
C GLY A 104 0.07 -2.78 9.64
N ALA A 105 0.08 -3.08 10.95
CA ALA A 105 -1.00 -2.71 11.87
C ALA A 105 -1.20 -1.19 11.96
N ARG A 106 -0.12 -0.38 11.90
CA ARG A 106 -0.20 1.10 11.89
C ARG A 106 -0.99 1.68 10.72
N HIS A 107 -1.16 0.92 9.65
CA HIS A 107 -1.80 1.37 8.41
C HIS A 107 -3.11 0.64 8.11
N THR A 108 -3.48 -0.35 8.91
CA THR A 108 -4.61 -1.26 8.63
C THR A 108 -5.65 -1.14 9.74
N VAL A 109 -6.85 -0.72 9.39
CA VAL A 109 -8.01 -0.75 10.31
C VAL A 109 -8.33 -2.20 10.63
N ALA A 110 -8.53 -2.51 11.92
CA ALA A 110 -8.85 -3.86 12.39
C ALA A 110 -7.88 -4.95 11.89
N PHE A 111 -6.57 -4.62 11.84
CA PHE A 111 -5.52 -5.58 11.49
C PHE A 111 -5.65 -6.90 12.25
N SER A 112 -5.61 -8.02 11.52
CA SER A 112 -5.79 -9.37 12.07
C SER A 112 -4.61 -10.27 11.73
N MET A 113 -3.99 -10.83 12.77
CA MET A 113 -2.95 -11.85 12.60
C MET A 113 -3.48 -13.13 11.96
N GLU A 114 -4.75 -13.47 12.21
CA GLU A 114 -5.39 -14.63 11.58
C GLU A 114 -5.53 -14.44 10.08
N GLU A 115 -6.02 -13.26 9.66
CA GLU A 115 -6.15 -12.92 8.25
C GLU A 115 -4.78 -12.81 7.58
N LEU A 116 -3.79 -12.20 8.23
CA LEU A 116 -2.42 -12.18 7.70
C LEU A 116 -1.89 -13.60 7.47
N ALA A 117 -2.09 -14.52 8.42
CA ALA A 117 -1.67 -15.91 8.27
C ALA A 117 -2.41 -16.60 7.12
N ASP A 118 -3.72 -16.39 6.96
CA ASP A 118 -4.50 -16.88 5.82
C ASP A 118 -3.91 -16.36 4.50
N ARG A 119 -3.62 -15.05 4.41
CA ARG A 119 -3.01 -14.46 3.22
C ARG A 119 -1.66 -15.10 2.92
N LEU A 120 -0.76 -15.18 3.90
CA LEU A 120 0.56 -15.78 3.73
C LEU A 120 0.48 -17.23 3.24
N GLY A 121 -0.45 -18.02 3.74
CA GLY A 121 -0.68 -19.40 3.29
C GLY A 121 -1.22 -19.49 1.87
N GLY A 122 -2.02 -18.51 1.46
CA GLY A 122 -2.58 -18.35 0.12
C GLY A 122 -1.54 -18.12 -0.99
N VAL A 123 -0.27 -17.86 -0.64
CA VAL A 123 0.82 -17.79 -1.62
C VAL A 123 0.93 -19.05 -2.49
N ARG A 124 0.48 -20.20 -1.98
CA ARG A 124 0.49 -21.50 -2.69
C ARG A 124 -0.49 -21.55 -3.87
N GLU A 125 -1.48 -20.66 -3.88
CA GLU A 125 -2.50 -20.58 -4.93
C GLU A 125 -2.11 -19.63 -6.06
N LEU A 126 -1.04 -18.84 -5.87
CA LEU A 126 -0.50 -17.92 -6.85
C LEU A 126 0.36 -18.65 -7.88
N ASP A 127 0.35 -18.15 -9.12
CA ASP A 127 1.09 -18.77 -10.21
C ASP A 127 2.55 -18.27 -10.29
N ASP A 128 3.47 -19.22 -10.48
CA ASP A 128 4.90 -18.93 -10.59
C ASP A 128 5.20 -18.04 -11.81
N GLU A 129 4.43 -18.18 -12.90
CA GLU A 129 4.63 -17.41 -14.14
C GLU A 129 4.49 -15.89 -13.91
N THR A 130 3.51 -15.47 -13.11
CA THR A 130 3.34 -14.07 -12.76
C THR A 130 4.48 -13.57 -11.89
N PHE A 131 4.98 -14.36 -10.92
CA PHE A 131 6.20 -13.98 -10.19
C PHE A 131 7.42 -13.84 -11.11
N MET A 132 7.60 -14.75 -12.06
CA MET A 132 8.69 -14.71 -13.04
C MET A 132 8.58 -13.51 -13.98
N SER A 133 7.36 -13.05 -14.30
CA SER A 133 7.13 -11.83 -15.08
C SER A 133 7.65 -10.56 -14.38
N TYR A 134 7.77 -10.59 -13.05
CA TYR A 134 8.43 -9.54 -12.25
C TYR A 134 9.97 -9.69 -12.19
N GLY A 135 10.54 -10.68 -12.88
CA GLY A 135 11.98 -10.88 -12.98
C GLY A 135 12.59 -11.84 -11.94
N LEU A 136 11.75 -12.58 -11.20
CA LEU A 136 12.23 -13.62 -10.27
C LEU A 136 12.64 -14.88 -11.05
N SER A 137 13.71 -15.53 -10.61
CA SER A 137 14.03 -16.89 -11.05
C SER A 137 13.15 -17.92 -10.36
N GLU A 138 13.06 -19.14 -10.89
CA GLU A 138 12.33 -20.24 -10.23
C GLU A 138 12.80 -20.48 -8.78
N ASP A 139 14.10 -20.32 -8.52
CA ASP A 139 14.66 -20.50 -7.19
C ASP A 139 14.27 -19.35 -6.25
N ASP A 140 14.19 -18.11 -6.76
CA ASP A 140 13.67 -16.97 -5.99
C ASP A 140 12.20 -17.16 -5.63
N VAL A 141 11.39 -17.69 -6.58
CA VAL A 141 9.96 -17.99 -6.33
C VAL A 141 9.83 -19.05 -5.25
N LYS A 142 10.55 -20.17 -5.36
CA LYS A 142 10.56 -21.23 -4.33
C LYS A 142 10.97 -20.68 -2.96
N ALA A 143 12.00 -19.84 -2.91
CA ALA A 143 12.47 -19.22 -1.67
C ALA A 143 11.44 -18.24 -1.07
N LEU A 144 10.75 -17.46 -1.91
CA LEU A 144 9.69 -16.55 -1.50
C LEU A 144 8.49 -17.32 -0.94
N CYS A 145 8.00 -18.33 -1.65
CA CYS A 145 6.89 -19.17 -1.20
C CYS A 145 7.24 -19.90 0.11
N GLY A 146 8.44 -20.48 0.20
CA GLY A 146 8.91 -21.12 1.43
C GLY A 146 8.99 -20.16 2.62
N TRP A 147 9.40 -18.91 2.39
CA TRP A 147 9.43 -17.88 3.43
C TRP A 147 8.03 -17.48 3.91
N ALA A 148 7.09 -17.26 2.99
CA ALA A 148 5.72 -16.90 3.34
C ALA A 148 5.05 -18.03 4.15
N ILE A 149 5.27 -19.28 3.76
CA ILE A 149 4.78 -20.47 4.49
C ILE A 149 5.41 -20.59 5.88
N ALA A 150 6.71 -20.29 6.02
CA ALA A 150 7.37 -20.32 7.31
C ALA A 150 6.80 -19.24 8.25
N TRP A 151 6.51 -18.06 7.72
CA TRP A 151 5.89 -16.97 8.48
C TRP A 151 4.43 -17.27 8.85
N GLU A 152 3.66 -17.88 7.94
CA GLU A 152 2.33 -18.42 8.24
C GLU A 152 2.39 -19.37 9.44
N ALA A 153 3.28 -20.37 9.39
CA ALA A 153 3.39 -21.39 10.43
C ALA A 153 3.79 -20.80 11.78
N ASP A 154 4.74 -19.85 11.80
CA ASP A 154 5.13 -19.11 13.01
C ASP A 154 3.94 -18.33 13.60
N THR A 155 3.26 -17.54 12.76
CA THR A 155 2.08 -16.77 13.15
C THR A 155 0.99 -17.66 13.74
N ARG A 156 0.67 -18.79 13.09
CA ARG A 156 -0.32 -19.76 13.58
C ARG A 156 0.08 -20.36 14.92
N SER A 157 1.37 -20.67 15.11
CA SER A 157 1.87 -21.20 16.38
C SER A 157 1.72 -20.17 17.50
N ARG A 158 2.07 -18.90 17.24
CA ARG A 158 1.92 -17.79 18.18
C ARG A 158 0.46 -17.54 18.57
N LEU A 159 -0.45 -17.55 17.60
CA LEU A 159 -1.90 -17.45 17.81
C LEU A 159 -2.42 -18.60 18.69
N ALA A 160 -2.01 -19.84 18.42
CA ALA A 160 -2.38 -21.01 19.23
C ALA A 160 -1.87 -20.93 20.68
N ASN A 161 -0.79 -20.18 20.91
CA ASN A 161 -0.24 -19.90 22.23
C ASN A 161 -0.85 -18.65 22.90
N GLY A 162 -1.86 -18.04 22.29
CA GLY A 162 -2.62 -16.91 22.86
C GLY A 162 -2.08 -15.52 22.54
N GLU A 163 -1.11 -15.39 21.63
CA GLU A 163 -0.70 -14.08 21.13
C GLU A 163 -1.78 -13.53 20.19
N THR A 164 -2.16 -12.26 20.36
CA THR A 164 -3.15 -11.58 19.48
C THR A 164 -2.50 -10.71 18.40
N GLY A 165 -1.18 -10.49 18.51
CA GLY A 165 -0.43 -9.59 17.64
C GLY A 165 -0.61 -8.11 17.95
N PRO A 166 -0.07 -7.23 17.07
CA PRO A 166 -0.19 -5.78 17.22
C PRO A 166 -1.64 -5.32 16.96
N ILE A 167 -2.04 -4.26 17.67
CA ILE A 167 -3.36 -3.65 17.51
C ILE A 167 -3.33 -2.71 16.29
N GLY A 168 -4.24 -2.95 15.35
CA GLY A 168 -4.43 -2.08 14.18
C GLY A 168 -4.99 -0.69 14.54
N VAL A 169 -5.12 0.19 13.55
CA VAL A 169 -5.71 1.52 13.78
C VAL A 169 -7.19 1.40 14.15
N ILE A 170 -7.62 2.20 15.12
CA ILE A 170 -9.03 2.29 15.52
C ILE A 170 -9.79 3.07 14.45
N GLU A 171 -10.91 2.52 13.98
CA GLU A 171 -11.70 3.03 12.83
C GLU A 171 -12.05 4.53 12.96
N ASP A 172 -12.42 4.99 14.16
CA ASP A 172 -12.76 6.39 14.44
C ASP A 172 -11.57 7.37 14.26
N GLU A 173 -10.33 6.92 14.50
CA GLU A 173 -9.13 7.74 14.29
C GLU A 173 -8.73 7.80 12.80
N TRP A 174 -9.11 6.79 12.02
CA TRP A 174 -8.72 6.65 10.61
C TRP A 174 -9.46 7.64 9.70
N ASP A 175 -10.71 7.96 10.02
CA ASP A 175 -11.53 8.91 9.26
C ASP A 175 -11.35 10.37 9.72
N THR A 176 -10.75 10.59 10.89
CA THR A 176 -10.53 11.94 11.46
C THR A 176 -9.68 12.84 10.54
N TYR A 177 -8.86 12.27 9.66
CA TYR A 177 -8.01 13.01 8.72
C TYR A 177 -8.65 13.24 7.35
N LEU A 178 -9.81 12.65 7.06
CA LEU A 178 -10.54 12.92 5.83
C LEU A 178 -11.25 14.26 5.95
N ASP A 179 -11.17 15.05 4.87
CA ASP A 179 -12.01 16.25 4.84
C ASP A 179 -13.47 15.79 4.70
N PRO A 180 -14.44 16.46 5.33
CA PRO A 180 -15.84 16.20 5.04
C PRO A 180 -16.06 16.33 3.52
N PRO A 181 -16.98 15.53 2.92
CA PRO A 181 -17.25 15.63 1.51
C PRO A 181 -17.56 17.08 1.14
N ASP A 182 -16.92 17.58 0.08
CA ASP A 182 -17.19 18.92 -0.42
C ASP A 182 -18.71 19.04 -0.62
N ALA A 183 -19.32 20.04 0.04
CA ALA A 183 -20.75 20.25 -0.03
C ALA A 183 -21.12 20.36 -1.51
N ALA A 184 -21.81 19.34 -2.04
CA ALA A 184 -22.25 19.32 -3.41
C ALA A 184 -22.94 20.65 -3.67
N GLY A 185 -22.40 21.41 -4.63
CA GLY A 185 -22.93 22.72 -5.00
C GLY A 185 -24.43 22.61 -5.16
N GLY A 186 -25.16 23.30 -4.28
CA GLY A 186 -26.61 23.38 -4.36
C GLY A 186 -27.01 23.88 -5.75
N PRO A 187 -28.12 23.39 -6.32
CA PRO A 187 -28.49 23.76 -7.68
C PRO A 187 -28.69 25.28 -7.76
N ALA A 188 -27.99 25.89 -8.71
CA ALA A 188 -28.41 27.17 -9.25
C ALA A 188 -29.69 26.92 -10.07
N GLY A 189 -30.82 27.41 -9.57
CA GLY A 189 -32.13 27.33 -10.21
C GLY A 189 -33.23 27.82 -9.29
#